data_AF-A0A8I1Q3M7-F1
#
_entry.id   AF-A0A8I1Q3M7-F1
#
_cell.length_a   1.000
_cell.length_b   1.000
_cell.length_c   1.000
_cell.angle_alpha   90.00
_cell.angle_beta   90.00
_cell.angle_gamma   90.00
#
_symmetry.space_group_name_H-M   'P 1'
#
loop_
_entity.id
_entity.type
_entity.pdbx_description
1 polymer ?
#
loop_
_entity_poly.entity_id
_entity_poly.type
_entity_poly.pdbx_seq_one_letter_code
_entity_poly.pdbx_strand_id
1 'polypeptide(L)'
;MTTPAQPLLAADRPSRYDLWRTRVAADPRLQRLYGWLAPTLITLLAGILRLWNLGHPSTLVFDETYYVKDAWTQWILGYAAKWPDGADDLFNAGTTDAFTTDPSFVVHPPLGKYLIGAGMALFGPDNPFGWRIAAALFGTALVLLLFFFAKSLTNSLAFASLASFLLAIDGLGIDMSRVALLDIFLAFFVLLAFWFAVLDRHTRLDRLAAATVARERGDRSPAWGPILWNRPWVIAAGAAAGAAGAVKWSGVWVLAAIGLYLVVTDALERRRLGITFWPMDAVRQGLASFVQLVPIAFVVYLASWTGWLVTDGGYDRHAADASPATGFFSWVPLSLQSLWKYHVTIYNSTANITSPHSYASPAWQWPLLWRPTSMYANATAGGESGCTGGDSGCLEILYSMPNPLLWYAAVAATVYLLYRFVLERNWRHAVVLVGVAATWLPWLAYPERTVFQFYTIVIWPFMLVALTFALREIAGPAHASVDRRTAGQRVVFVFLGVAIALSIFWYPLWSAMQVPYEFYRLHSWMQGWI
;
A
#
# COMPACT_ATOMS: atom_id res chain seq x y z
N MET A 1 -29.61 -59.50 -18.21
CA MET A 1 -28.61 -58.96 -17.27
C MET A 1 -27.46 -58.42 -18.11
N THR A 2 -27.38 -57.10 -18.30
CA THR A 2 -26.26 -56.45 -18.96
C THR A 2 -25.31 -55.96 -17.87
N THR A 3 -24.18 -56.66 -17.70
CA THR A 3 -23.10 -56.25 -16.82
C THR A 3 -22.50 -54.96 -17.37
N PRO A 4 -22.49 -53.83 -16.62
CA PRO A 4 -21.84 -52.62 -17.10
C PRO A 4 -20.35 -52.89 -17.28
N ALA A 5 -19.82 -52.63 -18.48
CA ALA A 5 -18.39 -52.73 -18.75
C ALA A 5 -17.62 -51.82 -17.77
N GLN A 6 -16.62 -52.37 -17.09
CA GLN A 6 -15.73 -51.58 -16.25
C GLN A 6 -15.05 -50.50 -17.10
N PRO A 7 -14.97 -49.24 -16.63
CA PRO A 7 -14.28 -48.19 -17.37
C PRO A 7 -12.81 -48.58 -17.61
N LEU A 8 -12.38 -48.49 -18.87
CA LEU A 8 -11.04 -48.89 -19.37
C LEU A 8 -9.88 -48.02 -18.82
N LEU A 9 -10.19 -46.92 -18.15
CA LEU A 9 -9.21 -46.02 -17.54
C LEU A 9 -9.48 -45.93 -16.04
N ALA A 10 -8.42 -46.06 -15.24
CA ALA A 10 -8.50 -45.82 -13.80
C ALA A 10 -9.04 -44.40 -13.55
N ALA A 11 -9.96 -44.25 -12.60
CA ALA A 11 -10.49 -42.93 -12.25
C ALA A 11 -9.35 -41.99 -11.86
N ASP A 12 -9.24 -40.85 -12.54
CA ASP A 12 -8.24 -39.83 -12.25
C ASP A 12 -8.33 -39.42 -10.77
N ARG A 13 -7.23 -39.62 -10.03
CA ARG A 13 -7.18 -39.33 -8.60
C ARG A 13 -6.92 -37.84 -8.39
N PRO A 14 -7.88 -37.06 -7.86
CA PRO A 14 -7.68 -35.64 -7.61
C PRO A 14 -6.52 -35.41 -6.62
N SER A 15 -5.86 -34.25 -6.74
CA SER A 15 -4.79 -33.89 -5.82
C SER A 15 -5.31 -33.70 -4.39
N ARG A 16 -4.42 -33.78 -3.39
CA ARG A 16 -4.77 -33.49 -1.98
C ARG A 16 -5.36 -32.08 -1.81
N TYR A 17 -4.83 -31.11 -2.55
CA TYR A 17 -5.33 -29.75 -2.54
C TYR A 17 -6.74 -29.66 -3.13
N ASP A 18 -7.01 -30.38 -4.22
CA ASP A 18 -8.32 -30.42 -4.85
C ASP A 18 -9.37 -31.08 -3.94
N LEU A 19 -9.00 -32.17 -3.26
CA LEU A 19 -9.83 -32.82 -2.25
C LEU A 19 -10.16 -31.85 -1.11
N TRP A 20 -9.16 -31.18 -0.54
CA TRP A 20 -9.37 -30.18 0.52
C TRP A 20 -10.26 -29.04 0.06
N ARG A 21 -9.96 -28.44 -1.10
CA ARG A 21 -10.72 -27.31 -1.66
C ARG A 21 -12.18 -27.69 -1.90
N THR A 22 -12.43 -28.88 -2.45
CA THR A 22 -13.78 -29.38 -2.72
C THR A 22 -14.54 -29.61 -1.42
N ARG A 23 -13.89 -30.21 -0.41
CA ARG A 23 -14.46 -30.39 0.92
C ARG A 23 -14.83 -29.08 1.59
N VAL A 24 -13.93 -28.08 1.57
CA VAL A 24 -14.20 -26.76 2.13
C VAL A 24 -15.33 -26.06 1.36
N ALA A 25 -15.36 -26.16 0.04
CA ALA A 25 -16.41 -25.57 -0.77
C ALA A 25 -17.80 -26.22 -0.51
N ALA A 26 -17.85 -27.52 -0.19
CA ALA A 26 -19.10 -28.24 0.04
C ALA A 26 -19.71 -28.02 1.44
N ASP A 27 -18.91 -27.62 2.44
CA ASP A 27 -19.37 -27.49 3.83
C ASP A 27 -19.36 -26.02 4.29
N PRO A 28 -20.55 -25.39 4.50
CA PRO A 28 -20.65 -24.01 5.00
C PRO A 28 -19.95 -23.77 6.34
N ARG A 29 -19.87 -24.78 7.22
CA ARG A 29 -19.16 -24.66 8.50
C ARG A 29 -17.67 -24.54 8.27
N LEU A 30 -17.10 -25.33 7.35
CA LEU A 30 -15.70 -25.21 6.96
C LEU A 30 -15.41 -23.90 6.21
N GLN A 31 -16.31 -23.44 5.34
CA GLN A 31 -16.17 -22.13 4.69
C GLN A 31 -16.09 -21.00 5.72
N ARG A 32 -16.99 -21.02 6.74
CA ARG A 32 -16.98 -20.04 7.83
C ARG A 32 -15.72 -20.17 8.67
N LEU A 33 -15.34 -21.38 9.08
CA LEU A 33 -14.14 -21.63 9.88
C LEU A 33 -12.89 -21.10 9.18
N TYR A 34 -12.62 -21.54 7.95
CA TYR A 34 -11.44 -21.12 7.20
C TYR A 34 -11.52 -19.66 6.73
N GLY A 35 -12.72 -19.12 6.58
CA GLY A 35 -12.95 -17.70 6.31
C GLY A 35 -12.46 -16.79 7.43
N TRP A 36 -12.47 -17.25 8.68
CA TRP A 36 -11.87 -16.57 9.83
C TRP A 36 -10.43 -17.01 10.08
N LEU A 37 -10.19 -18.32 10.08
CA LEU A 37 -8.90 -18.89 10.46
C LEU A 37 -7.76 -18.44 9.54
N ALA A 38 -7.96 -18.47 8.22
CA ALA A 38 -6.91 -18.11 7.27
C ALA A 38 -6.42 -16.65 7.41
N PRO A 39 -7.29 -15.62 7.35
CA PRO A 39 -6.83 -14.25 7.56
C PRO A 39 -6.26 -14.04 8.96
N THR A 40 -6.85 -14.64 10.01
CA THR A 40 -6.30 -14.53 11.37
C THR A 40 -4.89 -15.08 11.48
N LEU A 41 -4.62 -16.29 10.98
CA LEU A 41 -3.27 -16.88 11.06
C LEU A 41 -2.25 -16.10 10.23
N ILE A 42 -2.62 -15.60 9.04
CA ILE A 42 -1.75 -14.80 8.19
C ILE A 42 -1.44 -13.45 8.85
N THR A 43 -2.45 -12.79 9.44
CA THR A 43 -2.26 -11.52 10.16
C THR A 43 -1.44 -11.72 11.44
N LEU A 44 -1.62 -12.82 12.16
CA LEU A 44 -0.78 -13.16 13.32
C LEU A 44 0.67 -13.37 12.92
N LEU A 45 0.93 -14.12 11.84
CA LEU A 45 2.27 -14.27 11.29
C LEU A 45 2.87 -12.90 10.90
N ALA A 46 2.11 -12.07 10.19
CA ALA A 46 2.54 -10.74 9.81
C ALA A 46 2.88 -9.86 11.02
N GLY A 47 2.06 -9.93 12.07
CA GLY A 47 2.28 -9.22 13.33
C GLY A 47 3.54 -9.69 14.04
N ILE A 48 3.77 -11.00 14.16
CA ILE A 48 4.99 -11.57 14.75
C ILE A 48 6.23 -11.05 14.01
N LEU A 49 6.27 -11.15 12.68
CA LEU A 49 7.45 -10.76 11.89
C LEU A 49 7.77 -9.26 11.97
N ARG A 50 6.74 -8.41 12.15
CA ARG A 50 6.86 -6.95 12.20
C ARG A 50 7.11 -6.42 13.61
N LEU A 51 6.50 -7.03 14.64
CA LEU A 51 6.61 -6.58 16.03
C LEU A 51 7.80 -7.19 16.77
N TRP A 52 8.35 -8.30 16.26
CA TRP A 52 9.51 -8.95 16.88
C TRP A 52 10.69 -7.98 17.00
N ASN A 53 11.11 -7.70 18.23
CA ASN A 53 12.22 -6.80 18.54
C ASN A 53 12.10 -5.42 17.86
N LEU A 54 10.89 -4.85 17.82
CA LEU A 54 10.62 -3.58 17.12
C LEU A 54 11.42 -2.38 17.68
N GLY A 55 11.76 -2.42 18.97
CA GLY A 55 12.58 -1.39 19.62
C GLY A 55 14.05 -1.38 19.18
N HIS A 56 14.49 -2.35 18.38
CA HIS A 56 15.83 -2.40 17.83
C HIS A 56 15.81 -2.10 16.32
N PRO A 57 16.74 -1.29 15.80
CA PRO A 57 17.84 -0.59 16.48
C PRO A 57 17.39 0.47 17.48
N SER A 58 18.18 0.74 18.52
CA SER A 58 17.83 1.71 19.57
C SER A 58 18.07 3.18 19.18
N THR A 59 18.28 3.45 17.90
CA THR A 59 18.58 4.76 17.34
C THR A 59 17.61 5.10 16.23
N LEU A 60 17.45 6.39 15.95
CA LEU A 60 16.78 6.88 14.75
C LEU A 60 17.53 6.42 13.51
N VAL A 61 16.81 5.82 12.57
CA VAL A 61 17.38 5.32 11.31
C VAL A 61 16.81 6.06 10.10
N PHE A 62 17.64 6.35 9.10
CA PHE A 62 17.21 7.01 7.87
C PHE A 62 16.36 8.27 8.13
N ASP A 63 15.22 8.41 7.44
CA ASP A 63 14.29 9.54 7.59
C ASP A 63 13.53 9.55 8.94
N GLU A 64 13.73 8.59 9.87
CA GLU A 64 13.21 8.72 11.23
C GLU A 64 13.75 9.98 11.91
N THR A 65 14.97 10.41 11.55
CA THR A 65 15.54 11.71 11.95
C THR A 65 14.61 12.87 11.64
N TYR A 66 13.79 12.81 10.59
CA TYR A 66 12.81 13.87 10.31
C TYR A 66 11.45 13.50 10.91
N TYR A 67 10.91 12.34 10.53
CA TYR A 67 9.52 12.02 10.81
C TYR A 67 9.19 11.84 12.28
N VAL A 68 10.08 11.27 13.08
CA VAL A 68 9.82 11.03 14.51
C VAL A 68 9.83 12.36 15.27
N LYS A 69 10.85 13.19 15.06
CA LYS A 69 10.96 14.52 15.67
C LYS A 69 9.84 15.47 15.25
N ASP A 70 9.50 15.48 13.96
CA ASP A 70 8.38 16.28 13.44
C ASP A 70 7.04 15.75 13.97
N ALA A 71 6.85 14.44 14.06
CA ALA A 71 5.64 13.85 14.62
C ALA A 71 5.43 14.23 16.08
N TRP A 72 6.51 14.24 16.87
CA TRP A 72 6.43 14.57 18.29
C TRP A 72 6.11 16.04 18.52
N THR A 73 6.79 16.95 17.82
CA THR A 73 6.48 18.38 17.90
C THR A 73 5.10 18.70 17.36
N GLN A 74 4.67 18.07 16.25
CA GLN A 74 3.33 18.22 15.70
C GLN A 74 2.25 17.71 16.66
N TRP A 75 2.53 16.66 17.43
CA TRP A 75 1.61 16.15 18.45
C TRP A 75 1.44 17.11 19.63
N ILE A 76 2.54 17.70 20.11
CA ILE A 76 2.54 18.59 21.28
C ILE A 76 2.06 20.00 20.93
N LEU A 77 2.59 20.57 19.85
CA LEU A 77 2.42 21.99 19.49
C LEU A 77 1.32 22.20 18.43
N GLY A 78 0.86 21.15 17.76
CA GLY A 78 -0.05 21.23 16.61
C GLY A 78 0.64 21.50 15.27
N TYR A 79 1.95 21.75 15.28
CA TYR A 79 2.78 21.99 14.09
C TYR A 79 4.22 21.48 14.32
N ALA A 80 4.94 21.22 13.23
CA ALA A 80 6.34 20.79 13.32
C ALA A 80 7.26 21.96 13.72
N ALA A 81 8.16 21.72 14.66
CA ALA A 81 9.04 22.73 15.22
C ALA A 81 10.53 22.36 15.07
N LYS A 82 11.39 23.37 15.22
CA LYS A 82 12.84 23.19 15.11
C LYS A 82 13.40 22.45 16.31
N TRP A 83 14.48 21.74 16.03
CA TRP A 83 15.29 21.03 17.01
C TRP A 83 16.71 21.59 17.00
N PRO A 84 17.43 21.56 18.13
CA PRO A 84 18.82 21.99 18.20
C PRO A 84 19.74 21.06 17.39
N ASP A 85 20.96 21.53 17.13
CA ASP A 85 22.01 20.69 16.56
C ASP A 85 22.29 19.50 17.50
N GLY A 86 22.53 18.32 16.92
CA GLY A 86 22.72 17.08 17.69
C GLY A 86 21.43 16.49 18.29
N ALA A 87 20.25 16.95 17.84
CA ALA A 87 18.97 16.46 18.36
C ALA A 87 18.76 14.94 18.24
N ASP A 88 19.38 14.26 17.26
CA ASP A 88 19.26 12.81 17.14
C ASP A 88 19.87 12.10 18.35
N ASP A 89 21.03 12.54 18.81
CA ASP A 89 21.70 11.96 19.98
C ASP A 89 20.89 12.22 21.26
N LEU A 90 20.34 13.43 21.40
CA LEU A 90 19.44 13.78 22.50
C LEU A 90 18.19 12.89 22.51
N PHE A 91 17.55 12.74 21.35
CA PHE A 91 16.32 11.96 21.21
C PHE A 91 16.57 10.46 21.45
N ASN A 92 17.68 9.92 20.91
CA ASN A 92 18.13 8.54 21.15
C ASN A 92 18.47 8.28 22.63
N ALA A 93 18.93 9.31 23.36
CA ALA A 93 19.17 9.26 24.80
C ALA A 93 17.89 9.48 25.65
N GLY A 94 16.73 9.61 25.02
CA GLY A 94 15.44 9.81 25.69
C GLY A 94 15.09 11.26 26.04
N THR A 95 15.91 12.23 25.62
CA THR A 95 15.62 13.66 25.78
C THR A 95 14.74 14.13 24.62
N THR A 96 13.43 14.14 24.85
CA THR A 96 12.40 14.31 23.81
C THR A 96 11.71 15.68 23.84
N ASP A 97 12.11 16.55 24.75
CA ASP A 97 11.54 17.89 24.99
C ASP A 97 12.50 19.04 24.65
N ALA A 98 13.64 18.73 24.01
CA ALA A 98 14.65 19.72 23.62
C ALA A 98 14.25 20.61 22.41
N PHE A 99 13.06 20.42 21.84
CA PHE A 99 12.58 21.20 20.70
C PHE A 99 12.24 22.65 21.09
N THR A 100 12.30 23.56 20.11
CA THR A 100 11.89 24.95 20.31
C THR A 100 10.44 25.16 19.88
N THR A 101 9.90 26.37 20.07
CA THR A 101 8.59 26.76 19.52
C THR A 101 8.68 27.31 18.09
N ASP A 102 9.90 27.48 17.55
CA ASP A 102 10.11 28.01 16.21
C ASP A 102 9.66 26.99 15.17
N PRO A 103 8.92 27.41 14.13
CA PRO A 103 8.40 26.47 13.16
C PRO A 103 9.48 25.86 12.27
N SER A 104 9.30 24.58 11.93
CA SER A 104 10.09 23.86 10.94
C SER A 104 9.32 23.70 9.62
N PHE A 105 10.03 23.80 8.50
CA PHE A 105 9.46 23.56 7.18
C PHE A 105 9.32 22.06 6.93
N VAL A 106 8.09 21.62 6.66
CA VAL A 106 7.78 20.21 6.36
C VAL A 106 7.09 20.08 5.01
N VAL A 107 7.58 19.14 4.20
CA VAL A 107 7.05 18.90 2.84
C VAL A 107 5.86 17.95 2.80
N HIS A 108 5.67 17.15 3.85
CA HIS A 108 4.65 16.12 3.89
C HIS A 108 3.45 16.53 4.77
N PRO A 109 2.21 16.30 4.30
CA PRO A 109 1.03 16.62 5.08
C PRO A 109 0.96 15.87 6.43
N PRO A 110 0.09 16.31 7.36
CA PRO A 110 0.25 15.96 8.78
C PRO A 110 -0.15 14.53 9.19
N LEU A 111 -1.03 13.83 8.47
CA LEU A 111 -1.70 12.63 8.98
C LEU A 111 -0.73 11.51 9.37
N GLY A 112 0.24 11.19 8.52
CA GLY A 112 1.19 10.11 8.84
C GLY A 112 2.04 10.43 10.08
N LYS A 113 2.39 11.71 10.27
CA LYS A 113 3.08 12.18 11.47
C LYS A 113 2.20 12.14 12.72
N TYR A 114 0.90 12.42 12.61
CA TYR A 114 -0.01 12.20 13.73
C TYR A 114 -0.12 10.73 14.13
N LEU A 115 -0.07 9.80 13.16
CA LEU A 115 -0.09 8.37 13.47
C LEU A 115 1.17 7.92 14.21
N ILE A 116 2.34 8.40 13.79
CA ILE A 116 3.62 8.19 14.52
C ILE A 116 3.54 8.81 15.92
N GLY A 117 3.08 10.06 16.01
CA GLY A 117 2.87 10.79 17.27
C GLY A 117 1.93 10.09 18.23
N ALA A 118 0.85 9.48 17.74
CA ALA A 118 -0.07 8.69 18.54
C ALA A 118 0.61 7.44 19.13
N GLY A 119 1.52 6.80 18.39
CA GLY A 119 2.36 5.72 18.90
C GLY A 119 3.22 6.19 20.08
N MET A 120 3.90 7.32 19.91
CA MET A 120 4.74 7.93 20.94
C MET A 120 3.94 8.37 22.17
N ALA A 121 2.76 8.96 21.97
CA ALA A 121 1.90 9.39 23.06
C ALA A 121 1.39 8.23 23.92
N LEU A 122 1.18 7.05 23.33
CA LEU A 122 0.67 5.87 24.03
C LEU A 122 1.78 5.03 24.67
N PHE A 123 2.95 4.94 24.05
CA PHE A 123 4.02 4.02 24.46
C PHE A 123 5.32 4.70 24.89
N GLY A 124 5.37 6.03 24.87
CA GLY A 124 6.52 6.84 25.23
C GLY A 124 7.28 7.36 24.00
N PRO A 125 7.65 8.66 23.97
CA PRO A 125 8.50 9.24 22.93
C PRO A 125 9.98 8.93 23.14
N ASP A 126 10.37 8.42 24.32
CA ASP A 126 11.74 8.18 24.77
C ASP A 126 12.27 6.80 24.33
N ASN A 127 11.47 6.02 23.60
CA ASN A 127 11.83 4.69 23.17
C ASN A 127 11.43 4.39 21.71
N PRO A 128 12.27 3.66 20.95
CA PRO A 128 12.02 3.34 19.54
C PRO A 128 10.77 2.53 19.28
N PHE A 129 10.30 1.76 20.27
CA PHE A 129 9.05 1.02 20.14
C PHE A 129 7.87 1.98 19.95
N GLY A 130 7.79 3.06 20.73
CA GLY A 130 6.76 4.09 20.58
C GLY A 130 6.79 4.79 19.23
N TRP A 131 7.97 4.98 18.64
CA TRP A 131 8.13 5.62 17.33
C TRP A 131 7.58 4.74 16.20
N ARG A 132 7.82 3.42 16.30
CA ARG A 132 7.61 2.46 15.21
C ARG A 132 6.31 1.66 15.31
N ILE A 133 5.67 1.61 16.50
CA ILE A 133 4.49 0.77 16.73
C ILE A 133 3.33 1.08 15.78
N ALA A 134 3.09 2.36 15.47
CA ALA A 134 2.04 2.74 14.53
C ALA A 134 2.31 2.16 13.12
N ALA A 135 3.55 2.27 12.63
CA ALA A 135 3.97 1.68 11.35
C ALA A 135 3.80 0.16 11.34
N ALA A 136 4.18 -0.52 12.42
CA ALA A 136 4.07 -1.97 12.56
C ALA A 136 2.61 -2.45 12.54
N LEU A 137 1.72 -1.73 13.23
CA LEU A 137 0.28 -2.03 13.26
C LEU A 137 -0.36 -1.79 11.89
N PHE A 138 -0.07 -0.68 11.23
CA PHE A 138 -0.61 -0.40 9.89
C PHE A 138 -0.07 -1.35 8.82
N GLY A 139 1.20 -1.75 8.91
CA GLY A 139 1.76 -2.77 8.03
C GLY A 139 1.14 -4.16 8.25
N THR A 140 0.84 -4.52 9.49
CA THR A 140 0.09 -5.74 9.83
C THR A 140 -1.35 -5.67 9.32
N ALA A 141 -2.00 -4.51 9.48
CA ALA A 141 -3.34 -4.26 8.97
C ALA A 141 -3.40 -4.24 7.44
N LEU A 142 -2.34 -3.79 6.76
CA LEU A 142 -2.21 -3.80 5.30
C LEU A 142 -2.26 -5.22 4.75
N VAL A 143 -1.65 -6.20 5.43
CA VAL A 143 -1.74 -7.63 5.07
C VAL A 143 -3.18 -8.12 5.14
N LEU A 144 -3.91 -7.78 6.21
CA LEU A 144 -5.33 -8.13 6.36
C LEU A 144 -6.20 -7.42 5.31
N LEU A 145 -5.93 -6.16 5.04
CA LEU A 145 -6.62 -5.38 4.02
C LEU A 145 -6.40 -5.98 2.62
N LEU A 146 -5.19 -6.44 2.31
CA LEU A 146 -4.89 -7.14 1.07
C LEU A 146 -5.67 -8.45 0.94
N PHE A 147 -5.85 -9.18 2.03
CA PHE A 147 -6.73 -10.36 2.04
C PHE A 147 -8.15 -9.97 1.63
N PHE A 148 -8.73 -8.93 2.27
CA PHE A 148 -10.10 -8.52 1.95
C PHE A 148 -10.23 -7.98 0.52
N PHE A 149 -9.28 -7.17 0.07
CA PHE A 149 -9.23 -6.70 -1.32
C PHE A 149 -9.22 -7.86 -2.31
N ALA A 150 -8.29 -8.80 -2.15
CA ALA A 150 -8.15 -9.97 -3.03
C ALA A 150 -9.38 -10.91 -2.96
N LYS A 151 -9.98 -11.05 -1.77
CA LYS A 151 -11.23 -11.79 -1.57
C LYS A 151 -12.39 -11.12 -2.30
N SER A 152 -12.50 -9.79 -2.26
CA SER A 152 -13.52 -9.05 -3.01
C SER A 152 -13.34 -9.14 -4.53
N LEU A 153 -12.13 -9.39 -5.06
CA LEU A 153 -11.93 -9.57 -6.50
C LEU A 153 -12.45 -10.92 -7.01
N THR A 154 -12.20 -12.01 -6.27
CA THR A 154 -12.37 -13.39 -6.79
C THR A 154 -13.34 -14.25 -5.99
N ASN A 155 -13.76 -13.81 -4.81
CA ASN A 155 -14.44 -14.59 -3.78
C ASN A 155 -13.72 -15.91 -3.41
N SER A 156 -12.44 -16.06 -3.75
CA SER A 156 -11.67 -17.27 -3.47
C SER A 156 -10.86 -17.10 -2.19
N LEU A 157 -11.08 -17.99 -1.22
CA LEU A 157 -10.30 -18.01 0.01
C LEU A 157 -8.81 -18.27 -0.27
N ALA A 158 -8.52 -19.25 -1.13
CA ALA A 158 -7.13 -19.59 -1.48
C ALA A 158 -6.41 -18.43 -2.17
N PHE A 159 -7.10 -17.69 -3.06
CA PHE A 159 -6.54 -16.53 -3.74
C PHE A 159 -6.23 -15.40 -2.75
N ALA A 160 -7.18 -15.08 -1.87
CA ALA A 160 -7.00 -14.05 -0.85
C ALA A 160 -5.90 -14.40 0.16
N SER A 161 -5.86 -15.67 0.59
CA SER A 161 -4.85 -16.19 1.51
C SER A 161 -3.47 -16.12 0.87
N LEU A 162 -3.34 -16.51 -0.41
CA LEU A 162 -2.07 -16.45 -1.12
C LEU A 162 -1.57 -15.02 -1.27
N ALA A 163 -2.39 -14.08 -1.76
CA ALA A 163 -1.97 -12.68 -1.95
C ALA A 163 -1.49 -12.03 -0.64
N SER A 164 -2.26 -12.21 0.45
CA SER A 164 -1.90 -11.66 1.76
C SER A 164 -0.71 -12.37 2.41
N PHE A 165 -0.61 -13.69 2.27
CA PHE A 165 0.54 -14.45 2.77
C PHE A 165 1.85 -14.00 2.12
N LEU A 166 1.85 -13.75 0.80
CA LEU A 166 3.03 -13.24 0.11
C LEU A 166 3.49 -11.89 0.67
N LEU A 167 2.58 -10.97 1.01
CA LEU A 167 2.94 -9.70 1.66
C LEU A 167 3.38 -9.90 3.12
N ALA A 168 2.82 -10.90 3.82
CA ALA A 168 3.16 -11.18 5.21
C ALA A 168 4.64 -11.56 5.37
N ILE A 169 5.16 -12.35 4.43
CA ILE A 169 6.54 -12.88 4.45
C ILE A 169 7.53 -12.08 3.60
N ASP A 170 7.10 -11.00 2.95
CA ASP A 170 7.95 -10.20 2.07
C ASP A 170 8.73 -9.13 2.84
N GLY A 171 10.00 -8.95 2.45
CA GLY A 171 10.94 -8.03 3.07
C GLY A 171 10.58 -6.57 3.02
N LEU A 172 10.14 -6.06 1.86
CA LEU A 172 9.74 -4.67 1.72
C LEU A 172 8.53 -4.38 2.61
N GLY A 173 7.59 -5.33 2.67
CA GLY A 173 6.45 -5.25 3.58
C GLY A 173 6.82 -5.30 5.05
N ILE A 174 7.88 -6.02 5.44
CA ILE A 174 8.35 -6.14 6.82
C ILE A 174 9.15 -4.90 7.22
N ASP A 175 10.17 -4.54 6.45
CA ASP A 175 11.09 -3.41 6.70
C ASP A 175 10.33 -2.08 6.80
N MET A 176 9.44 -1.79 5.84
CA MET A 176 8.61 -0.58 5.87
C MET A 176 7.60 -0.53 7.02
N SER A 177 7.37 -1.66 7.70
CA SER A 177 6.54 -1.70 8.92
C SER A 177 7.37 -1.54 10.19
N ARG A 178 8.71 -1.60 10.10
CA ARG A 178 9.64 -1.56 11.24
C ARG A 178 10.37 -0.23 11.38
N VAL A 179 10.24 0.66 10.40
CA VAL A 179 10.79 2.01 10.43
C VAL A 179 9.64 3.01 10.46
N ALA A 180 9.75 4.07 11.26
CA ALA A 180 8.73 5.10 11.41
C ALA A 180 8.64 6.05 10.19
N LEU A 181 8.34 5.49 9.02
CA LEU A 181 8.16 6.19 7.75
C LEU A 181 6.69 6.37 7.39
N LEU A 182 6.41 7.36 6.54
CA LEU A 182 5.05 7.66 6.09
C LEU A 182 4.48 6.64 5.09
N ASP A 183 5.35 5.97 4.34
CA ASP A 183 4.98 5.21 3.15
C ASP A 183 4.13 3.96 3.45
N ILE A 184 4.24 3.36 4.64
CA ILE A 184 3.37 2.24 5.04
C ILE A 184 1.93 2.69 5.31
N PHE A 185 1.73 3.87 5.90
CA PHE A 185 0.41 4.47 6.07
C PHE A 185 -0.19 4.84 4.72
N LEU A 186 0.62 5.39 3.82
CA LEU A 186 0.20 5.68 2.45
C LEU A 186 -0.26 4.40 1.73
N ALA A 187 0.53 3.33 1.76
CA ALA A 187 0.18 2.04 1.14
C ALA A 187 -1.15 1.50 1.69
N PHE A 188 -1.37 1.60 3.00
CA PHE A 188 -2.63 1.22 3.64
C PHE A 188 -3.83 2.01 3.11
N PHE A 189 -3.77 3.35 3.15
CA PHE A 189 -4.89 4.18 2.72
C PHE A 189 -5.15 4.09 1.20
N VAL A 190 -4.10 3.91 0.39
CA VAL A 190 -4.23 3.67 -1.05
C VAL A 190 -4.97 2.36 -1.31
N LEU A 191 -4.54 1.25 -0.72
CA LEU A 191 -5.21 -0.04 -0.91
C LEU A 191 -6.65 0.00 -0.37
N LEU A 192 -6.89 0.73 0.72
CA LEU A 192 -8.20 0.91 1.33
C LEU A 192 -9.15 1.64 0.38
N ALA A 193 -8.68 2.71 -0.27
CA ALA A 193 -9.45 3.44 -1.26
C ALA A 193 -9.83 2.55 -2.47
N PHE A 194 -8.89 1.75 -2.96
CA PHE A 194 -9.17 0.77 -4.03
C PHE A 194 -10.14 -0.33 -3.59
N TRP A 195 -10.03 -0.80 -2.35
CA TRP A 195 -10.97 -1.80 -1.81
C TRP A 195 -12.38 -1.25 -1.74
N PHE A 196 -12.57 -0.01 -1.26
CA PHE A 196 -13.88 0.64 -1.28
C PHE A 196 -14.41 0.83 -2.71
N ALA A 197 -13.58 1.18 -3.69
CA ALA A 197 -14.00 1.21 -5.10
C ALA A 197 -14.46 -0.16 -5.62
N VAL A 198 -13.85 -1.27 -5.17
CA VAL A 198 -14.31 -2.63 -5.50
C VAL A 198 -15.63 -2.97 -4.79
N LEU A 199 -15.84 -2.57 -3.54
CA LEU A 199 -17.10 -2.77 -2.82
C LEU A 199 -18.26 -1.96 -3.42
N ASP A 200 -17.98 -0.72 -3.85
CA ASP A 200 -18.91 0.09 -4.61
C ASP A 200 -19.34 -0.64 -5.89
N ARG A 201 -18.38 -1.20 -6.64
CA ARG A 201 -18.68 -1.98 -7.85
C ARG A 201 -19.67 -3.11 -7.58
N HIS A 202 -19.45 -3.92 -6.55
CA HIS A 202 -20.34 -5.05 -6.24
C HIS A 202 -21.76 -4.60 -5.93
N THR A 203 -21.91 -3.53 -5.16
CA THR A 203 -23.23 -3.05 -4.72
C THR A 203 -23.96 -2.22 -5.77
N ARG A 204 -23.24 -1.49 -6.63
CA ARG A 204 -23.87 -0.57 -7.60
C ARG A 204 -24.42 -1.27 -8.82
N LEU A 205 -23.82 -2.38 -9.26
CA LEU A 205 -24.18 -3.00 -10.54
C LEU A 205 -25.63 -3.50 -10.53
N ASP A 206 -26.01 -4.25 -9.49
CA ASP A 206 -27.36 -4.78 -9.35
C ASP A 206 -28.38 -3.64 -9.20
N ARG A 207 -28.03 -2.59 -8.46
CA ARG A 207 -28.88 -1.40 -8.27
C ARG A 207 -29.06 -0.61 -9.56
N LEU A 208 -27.99 -0.43 -10.34
CA LEU A 208 -28.05 0.24 -11.62
C LEU A 208 -28.91 -0.56 -12.60
N ALA A 209 -28.69 -1.87 -12.69
CA ALA A 209 -29.48 -2.76 -13.55
C ALA A 209 -30.96 -2.73 -13.17
N ALA A 210 -31.30 -2.94 -11.89
CA ALA A 210 -32.68 -2.92 -11.41
C ALA A 210 -33.37 -1.57 -11.65
N ALA A 211 -32.66 -0.45 -11.42
CA ALA A 211 -33.20 0.88 -11.64
C ALA A 211 -33.35 1.23 -13.14
N THR A 212 -32.52 0.66 -14.01
CA THR A 212 -32.69 0.79 -15.47
C THR A 212 -33.92 0.00 -15.93
N VAL A 213 -34.07 -1.27 -15.53
CA VAL A 213 -35.24 -2.10 -15.85
C VAL A 213 -36.54 -1.48 -15.36
N ALA A 214 -36.56 -0.94 -14.13
CA ALA A 214 -37.74 -0.27 -13.60
C ALA A 214 -38.17 0.99 -14.39
N ARG A 215 -37.27 1.54 -15.22
CA ARG A 215 -37.51 2.73 -16.06
C ARG A 215 -37.77 2.38 -17.52
N GLU A 216 -37.60 1.13 -17.93
CA GLU A 216 -37.90 0.68 -19.28
C GLU A 216 -39.41 0.82 -19.55
N ARG A 217 -39.76 1.48 -20.66
CA ARG A 217 -41.14 1.68 -21.10
C ARG A 217 -41.30 1.06 -22.48
N GLY A 218 -41.87 -0.15 -22.54
CA GLY A 218 -42.03 -0.93 -23.78
C GLY A 218 -40.69 -1.39 -24.36
N ASP A 219 -40.66 -1.72 -25.65
CA ASP A 219 -39.49 -2.28 -26.36
C ASP A 219 -38.41 -1.25 -26.74
N ARG A 220 -38.41 -0.06 -26.14
CA ARG A 220 -37.42 0.99 -26.47
C ARG A 220 -36.35 1.07 -25.41
N SER A 221 -35.09 1.00 -25.85
CA SER A 221 -33.93 1.25 -25.00
C SER A 221 -34.03 2.62 -24.31
N PRO A 222 -33.71 2.70 -23.01
CA PRO A 222 -33.78 3.96 -22.27
C PRO A 222 -32.73 4.94 -22.80
N ALA A 223 -33.16 6.16 -23.14
CA ALA A 223 -32.24 7.20 -23.63
C ALA A 223 -31.20 7.60 -22.58
N TRP A 224 -31.62 7.68 -21.30
CA TRP A 224 -30.80 8.07 -20.15
C TRP A 224 -30.97 7.10 -18.98
N GLY A 225 -29.90 6.87 -18.24
CA GLY A 225 -29.90 5.99 -17.08
C GLY A 225 -30.27 6.71 -15.77
N PRO A 226 -30.47 5.97 -14.67
CA PRO A 226 -30.59 6.54 -13.35
C PRO A 226 -29.23 7.05 -12.84
N ILE A 227 -29.26 8.15 -12.07
CA ILE A 227 -28.11 8.66 -11.31
C ILE A 227 -28.17 8.11 -9.89
N LEU A 228 -27.09 7.48 -9.45
CA LEU A 228 -26.96 6.89 -8.13
C LEU A 228 -26.25 7.86 -7.17
N TRP A 229 -27.04 8.48 -6.29
CA TRP A 229 -26.54 9.36 -5.21
C TRP A 229 -26.23 8.63 -3.90
N ASN A 230 -26.74 7.42 -3.72
CA ASN A 230 -26.50 6.62 -2.53
C ASN A 230 -25.38 5.61 -2.80
N ARG A 231 -24.13 6.09 -2.87
CA ARG A 231 -22.90 5.31 -3.06
C ARG A 231 -21.96 5.50 -1.86
N PRO A 232 -22.26 4.91 -0.69
CA PRO A 232 -21.48 5.12 0.54
C PRO A 232 -20.03 4.66 0.38
N TRP A 233 -19.78 3.65 -0.45
CA TRP A 233 -18.43 3.18 -0.74
C TRP A 233 -17.60 4.16 -1.57
N VAL A 234 -18.21 5.03 -2.38
CA VAL A 234 -17.49 6.14 -3.04
C VAL A 234 -17.09 7.20 -2.03
N ILE A 235 -17.97 7.51 -1.07
CA ILE A 235 -17.65 8.42 0.05
C ILE A 235 -16.49 7.85 0.87
N ALA A 236 -16.55 6.56 1.22
CA ALA A 236 -15.47 5.87 1.93
C ALA A 236 -14.16 5.85 1.13
N ALA A 237 -14.22 5.61 -0.18
CA ALA A 237 -13.06 5.70 -1.06
C ALA A 237 -12.47 7.11 -1.09
N GLY A 238 -13.32 8.15 -1.09
CA GLY A 238 -12.92 9.55 -1.01
C GLY A 238 -12.22 9.86 0.31
N ALA A 239 -12.77 9.39 1.43
CA ALA A 239 -12.14 9.55 2.74
C ALA A 239 -10.76 8.86 2.81
N ALA A 240 -10.66 7.62 2.32
CA ALA A 240 -9.40 6.87 2.29
C ALA A 240 -8.36 7.51 1.34
N ALA A 241 -8.77 7.98 0.15
CA ALA A 241 -7.88 8.68 -0.77
C ALA A 241 -7.46 10.06 -0.25
N GLY A 242 -8.35 10.76 0.46
CA GLY A 242 -8.03 11.99 1.20
C GLY A 242 -7.01 11.73 2.31
N ALA A 243 -7.18 10.65 3.07
CA ALA A 243 -6.19 10.21 4.07
C ALA A 243 -4.85 9.86 3.43
N ALA A 244 -4.83 9.18 2.28
CA ALA A 244 -3.60 8.94 1.51
C ALA A 244 -2.90 10.25 1.13
N GLY A 245 -3.65 11.22 0.58
CA GLY A 245 -3.15 12.57 0.28
C GLY A 245 -2.66 13.33 1.51
N ALA A 246 -3.30 13.11 2.67
CA ALA A 246 -2.94 13.68 3.97
C ALA A 246 -1.71 13.03 4.62
N VAL A 247 -1.29 11.86 4.14
CA VAL A 247 0.00 11.25 4.50
C VAL A 247 1.09 11.78 3.57
N LYS A 248 0.86 11.73 2.25
CA LYS A 248 1.84 12.13 1.22
C LYS A 248 1.10 12.51 -0.06
N TRP A 249 1.54 13.58 -0.72
CA TRP A 249 0.85 14.09 -1.92
C TRP A 249 0.79 13.13 -3.11
N SER A 250 1.63 12.10 -3.17
CA SER A 250 1.48 11.03 -4.16
C SER A 250 0.10 10.35 -4.09
N GLY A 251 -0.63 10.43 -2.97
CA GLY A 251 -2.02 10.01 -2.85
C GLY A 251 -3.01 10.77 -3.75
N VAL A 252 -2.68 11.97 -4.24
CA VAL A 252 -3.55 12.72 -5.17
C VAL A 252 -3.73 11.99 -6.51
N TRP A 253 -2.69 11.31 -6.97
CA TRP A 253 -2.74 10.50 -8.19
C TRP A 253 -3.69 9.32 -8.05
N VAL A 254 -3.79 8.77 -6.84
CA VAL A 254 -4.73 7.70 -6.51
C VAL A 254 -6.17 8.22 -6.49
N LEU A 255 -6.41 9.39 -5.90
CA LEU A 255 -7.73 10.04 -5.94
C LEU A 255 -8.20 10.26 -7.40
N ALA A 256 -7.30 10.80 -8.24
CA ALA A 256 -7.58 11.02 -9.67
C ALA A 256 -7.85 9.71 -10.41
N ALA A 257 -7.03 8.67 -10.18
CA ALA A 257 -7.18 7.37 -10.81
C ALA A 257 -8.49 6.68 -10.42
N ILE A 258 -8.90 6.75 -9.15
CA ILE A 258 -10.20 6.23 -8.69
C ILE A 258 -11.34 7.01 -9.36
N GLY A 259 -11.27 8.35 -9.39
CA GLY A 259 -12.27 9.17 -10.08
C GLY A 259 -12.45 8.78 -11.55
N LEU A 260 -11.34 8.65 -12.29
CA LEU A 260 -11.36 8.20 -13.68
C LEU A 260 -11.89 6.78 -13.83
N TYR A 261 -11.47 5.85 -12.96
CA TYR A 261 -11.95 4.48 -12.94
C TYR A 261 -13.46 4.40 -12.73
N LEU A 262 -14.03 5.20 -11.83
CA LEU A 262 -15.47 5.25 -11.59
C LEU A 262 -16.21 5.73 -12.85
N VAL A 263 -15.76 6.81 -13.49
CA VAL A 263 -16.38 7.35 -14.72
C VAL A 263 -16.33 6.32 -15.86
N VAL A 264 -15.16 5.74 -16.11
CA VAL A 264 -14.96 4.76 -17.20
C VAL A 264 -15.80 3.51 -16.96
N THR A 265 -15.78 2.97 -15.73
CA THR A 265 -16.58 1.77 -15.42
C THR A 265 -18.08 2.06 -15.36
N ASP A 266 -18.53 3.28 -15.04
CA ASP A 266 -19.94 3.64 -15.15
C ASP A 266 -20.37 3.74 -16.62
N ALA A 267 -19.52 4.25 -17.50
CA ALA A 267 -19.77 4.33 -18.94
C ALA A 267 -19.90 2.94 -19.58
N LEU A 268 -18.98 2.03 -19.27
CA LEU A 268 -18.99 0.67 -19.83
C LEU A 268 -20.22 -0.13 -19.40
N GLU A 269 -20.69 0.03 -18.15
CA GLU A 269 -21.88 -0.68 -17.68
C GLU A 269 -23.16 -0.09 -18.26
N ARG A 270 -23.24 1.23 -18.43
CA ARG A 270 -24.38 1.87 -19.11
C ARG A 270 -24.50 1.44 -20.56
N ARG A 271 -23.36 1.30 -21.26
CA ARG A 271 -23.31 0.72 -22.60
C ARG A 271 -23.85 -0.71 -22.63
N ARG A 272 -23.52 -1.54 -21.63
CA ARG A 272 -24.00 -2.93 -21.54
C ARG A 272 -25.50 -3.03 -21.24
N LEU A 273 -26.03 -2.07 -20.50
CA LEU A 273 -27.47 -1.94 -20.22
C LEU A 273 -28.27 -1.31 -21.38
N GLY A 274 -27.64 -1.07 -22.53
CA GLY A 274 -28.34 -0.55 -23.72
C GLY A 274 -28.75 0.93 -23.63
N ILE A 275 -28.21 1.70 -22.69
CA ILE A 275 -28.54 3.13 -22.57
C ILE A 275 -28.02 3.87 -23.81
N THR A 276 -28.89 4.60 -24.52
CA THR A 276 -28.54 5.21 -25.80
C THR A 276 -27.45 6.28 -25.67
N PHE A 277 -27.61 7.23 -24.74
CA PHE A 277 -26.64 8.29 -24.49
C PHE A 277 -25.60 7.91 -23.43
N TRP A 278 -25.16 6.64 -23.41
CA TRP A 278 -24.28 6.10 -22.35
C TRP A 278 -23.02 6.93 -22.02
N PRO A 279 -22.31 7.60 -22.97
CA PRO A 279 -21.13 8.40 -22.61
C PRO A 279 -21.53 9.64 -21.82
N MET A 280 -22.56 10.37 -22.28
CA MET A 280 -23.04 11.57 -21.61
C MET A 280 -23.75 11.25 -20.29
N ASP A 281 -24.44 10.10 -20.22
CA ASP A 281 -25.05 9.61 -18.99
C ASP A 281 -23.99 9.25 -17.94
N ALA A 282 -22.86 8.69 -18.38
CA ALA A 282 -21.71 8.44 -17.51
C ALA A 282 -21.05 9.73 -17.01
N VAL A 283 -21.01 10.80 -17.81
CA VAL A 283 -20.56 12.13 -17.34
C VAL A 283 -21.49 12.65 -16.25
N ARG A 284 -22.81 12.53 -16.41
CA ARG A 284 -23.79 12.93 -15.37
C ARG A 284 -23.61 12.14 -14.08
N GLN A 285 -23.44 10.82 -14.17
CA GLN A 285 -23.09 9.99 -13.01
C GLN A 285 -21.71 10.35 -12.46
N GLY A 286 -20.76 10.70 -13.32
CA GLY A 286 -19.41 11.13 -12.96
C GLY A 286 -19.42 12.38 -12.10
N LEU A 287 -20.24 13.37 -12.43
CA LEU A 287 -20.43 14.59 -11.61
C LEU A 287 -20.98 14.25 -10.22
N ALA A 288 -21.98 13.37 -10.13
CA ALA A 288 -22.50 12.91 -8.83
C ALA A 288 -21.43 12.16 -8.02
N SER A 289 -20.64 11.32 -8.69
CA SER A 289 -19.56 10.55 -8.06
C SER A 289 -18.40 11.46 -7.63
N PHE A 290 -18.11 12.52 -8.40
CA PHE A 290 -17.14 13.55 -8.04
C PHE A 290 -17.52 14.25 -6.73
N VAL A 291 -18.79 14.66 -6.59
CA VAL A 291 -19.30 15.30 -5.36
C VAL A 291 -19.23 14.36 -4.15
N GLN A 292 -19.37 13.05 -4.35
CA GLN A 292 -19.23 12.06 -3.29
C GLN A 292 -17.77 11.74 -2.93
N LEU A 293 -16.85 11.89 -3.88
CA LEU A 293 -15.45 11.47 -3.74
C LEU A 293 -14.54 12.63 -3.32
N VAL A 294 -14.51 13.72 -4.09
CA VAL A 294 -13.49 14.77 -4.00
C VAL A 294 -13.71 15.72 -2.83
N PRO A 295 -14.92 16.24 -2.57
CA PRO A 295 -15.17 17.04 -1.37
C PRO A 295 -14.85 16.30 -0.08
N ILE A 296 -15.16 15.00 -0.01
CA ILE A 296 -14.84 14.17 1.16
C ILE A 296 -13.32 14.00 1.31
N ALA A 297 -12.61 13.73 0.22
CA ALA A 297 -11.15 13.66 0.23
C ALA A 297 -10.54 14.99 0.71
N PHE A 298 -11.07 16.12 0.23
CA PHE A 298 -10.63 17.46 0.64
C PHE A 298 -10.89 17.73 2.13
N VAL A 299 -12.06 17.35 2.66
CA VAL A 299 -12.37 17.50 4.08
C VAL A 299 -11.42 16.67 4.95
N VAL A 300 -11.15 15.41 4.59
CA VAL A 300 -10.20 14.56 5.33
C VAL A 300 -8.78 15.13 5.26
N TYR A 301 -8.37 15.62 4.09
CA TYR A 301 -7.09 16.29 3.92
C TYR A 301 -6.99 17.51 4.83
N LEU A 302 -7.96 18.43 4.76
CA LEU A 302 -7.97 19.65 5.55
C LEU A 302 -8.08 19.38 7.06
N ALA A 303 -8.83 18.35 7.47
CA ALA A 303 -8.91 17.92 8.86
C ALA A 303 -7.55 17.47 9.42
N SER A 304 -6.66 16.92 8.57
CA SER A 304 -5.30 16.63 9.02
C SER A 304 -4.50 17.91 9.34
N TRP A 305 -4.86 19.06 8.77
CA TRP A 305 -4.22 20.35 9.06
C TRP A 305 -4.81 21.07 10.27
N THR A 306 -5.75 20.46 11.00
CA THR A 306 -6.44 21.12 12.12
C THR A 306 -5.48 21.65 13.17
N GLY A 307 -4.44 20.91 13.57
CA GLY A 307 -3.42 21.40 14.52
C GLY A 307 -2.85 22.74 14.08
N TRP A 308 -2.24 22.81 12.90
CA TRP A 308 -1.68 24.04 12.32
C TRP A 308 -2.71 25.16 12.18
N LEU A 309 -3.97 24.82 11.85
CA LEU A 309 -5.05 25.80 11.66
C LEU A 309 -5.52 26.43 12.97
N VAL A 310 -5.58 25.66 14.05
CA VAL A 310 -6.11 26.12 15.35
C VAL A 310 -5.02 26.66 16.28
N THR A 311 -3.75 26.39 15.99
CA THR A 311 -2.61 26.99 16.68
C THR A 311 -2.09 28.23 15.97
N ASP A 312 -1.32 29.04 16.70
CA ASP A 312 -0.74 30.30 16.20
C ASP A 312 0.68 30.13 15.63
N GLY A 313 1.37 29.03 15.99
CA GLY A 313 2.67 28.70 15.38
C GLY A 313 2.55 27.91 14.07
N GLY A 314 3.69 27.49 13.54
CA GLY A 314 3.78 26.71 12.31
C GLY A 314 4.36 27.50 11.14
N TYR A 315 5.02 26.78 10.23
CA TYR A 315 5.67 27.40 9.08
C TYR A 315 4.63 28.10 8.20
N ASP A 316 4.94 29.31 7.73
CA ASP A 316 4.05 30.16 6.92
C ASP A 316 2.67 30.47 7.55
N ARG A 317 2.47 30.30 8.86
CA ARG A 317 1.16 30.48 9.53
C ARG A 317 0.53 31.86 9.37
N HIS A 318 1.37 32.89 9.22
CA HIS A 318 1.00 34.30 9.02
C HIS A 318 1.42 34.85 7.64
N ALA A 319 1.71 33.97 6.67
CA ALA A 319 2.22 34.37 5.35
C ALA A 319 1.22 35.25 4.56
N ALA A 320 -0.08 35.20 4.88
CA ALA A 320 -1.10 36.05 4.27
C ALA A 320 -1.33 37.39 4.97
N ASP A 321 -0.86 37.57 6.21
CA ASP A 321 -1.26 38.70 7.06
C ASP A 321 -0.81 40.05 6.49
N ALA A 322 0.42 40.12 5.97
CA ALA A 322 0.97 41.32 5.35
C ALA A 322 0.44 41.59 3.93
N SER A 323 -0.16 40.59 3.28
CA SER A 323 -0.64 40.70 1.88
C SER A 323 -1.78 39.71 1.66
N PRO A 324 -2.97 40.04 2.19
CA PRO A 324 -4.16 39.20 2.06
C PRO A 324 -4.70 39.25 0.63
N ALA A 325 -5.42 38.20 0.26
CA ALA A 325 -6.10 38.12 -1.02
C ALA A 325 -7.14 39.25 -1.17
N THR A 326 -7.16 39.86 -2.35
CA THR A 326 -8.12 40.90 -2.72
C THR A 326 -9.13 40.36 -3.74
N GLY A 327 -10.15 41.15 -4.06
CA GLY A 327 -11.17 40.76 -5.05
C GLY A 327 -12.03 39.58 -4.58
N PHE A 328 -12.23 38.58 -5.45
CA PHE A 328 -13.14 37.46 -5.19
C PHE A 328 -12.75 36.58 -4.00
N PHE A 329 -11.46 36.52 -3.63
CA PHE A 329 -10.98 35.65 -2.56
C PHE A 329 -10.80 36.36 -1.21
N SER A 330 -11.19 37.63 -1.10
CA SER A 330 -11.04 38.42 0.14
C SER A 330 -11.86 37.90 1.32
N TRP A 331 -12.92 37.12 1.05
CA TRP A 331 -13.76 36.50 2.07
C TRP A 331 -13.13 35.24 2.70
N VAL A 332 -12.09 34.66 2.08
CA VAL A 332 -11.44 33.46 2.59
C VAL A 332 -10.66 33.82 3.87
N PRO A 333 -10.82 33.10 4.99
CA PRO A 333 -10.07 33.37 6.23
C PRO A 333 -8.54 33.40 6.00
N LEU A 334 -7.85 34.33 6.68
CA LEU A 334 -6.39 34.51 6.55
C LEU A 334 -5.61 33.22 6.76
N SER A 335 -6.01 32.38 7.73
CA SER A 335 -5.35 31.10 7.99
C SER A 335 -5.43 30.14 6.81
N LEU A 336 -6.53 30.11 6.07
CA LEU A 336 -6.66 29.29 4.85
C LEU A 336 -5.88 29.88 3.67
N GLN A 337 -5.77 31.21 3.60
CA GLN A 337 -4.90 31.87 2.61
C GLN A 337 -3.42 31.58 2.89
N SER A 338 -3.00 31.67 4.16
CA SER A 338 -1.66 31.29 4.62
C SER A 338 -1.38 29.82 4.36
N LEU A 339 -2.36 28.94 4.60
CA LEU A 339 -2.22 27.52 4.30
C LEU A 339 -2.00 27.29 2.80
N TRP A 340 -2.74 28.00 1.93
CA TRP A 340 -2.52 27.96 0.50
C TRP A 340 -1.11 28.42 0.10
N LYS A 341 -0.62 29.53 0.68
CA LYS A 341 0.76 29.99 0.45
C LYS A 341 1.78 28.94 0.89
N TYR A 342 1.57 28.31 2.05
CA TYR A 342 2.42 27.21 2.51
C TYR A 342 2.40 26.02 1.53
N HIS A 343 1.24 25.65 0.99
CA HIS A 343 1.15 24.61 -0.05
C HIS A 343 1.92 24.99 -1.33
N VAL A 344 1.89 26.27 -1.74
CA VAL A 344 2.70 26.74 -2.87
C VAL A 344 4.20 26.60 -2.55
N THR A 345 4.63 26.95 -1.34
CA THR A 345 6.01 26.74 -0.86
C THR A 345 6.40 25.26 -0.91
N ILE A 346 5.55 24.36 -0.40
CA ILE A 346 5.77 22.90 -0.43
C ILE A 346 5.88 22.40 -1.87
N TYR A 347 4.99 22.83 -2.77
CA TYR A 347 5.04 22.42 -4.18
C TYR A 347 6.34 22.84 -4.85
N ASN A 348 6.73 24.10 -4.69
CA ASN A 348 7.97 24.61 -5.28
C ASN A 348 9.22 23.93 -4.70
N SER A 349 9.21 23.59 -3.41
CA SER A 349 10.29 22.83 -2.79
C SER A 349 10.35 21.40 -3.34
N THR A 350 9.23 20.67 -3.29
CA THR A 350 9.16 19.26 -3.68
C THR A 350 9.42 19.00 -5.16
N ALA A 351 9.03 19.94 -6.04
CA ALA A 351 9.33 19.88 -7.47
C ALA A 351 10.83 20.01 -7.78
N ASN A 352 11.63 20.56 -6.86
CA ASN A 352 13.04 20.88 -7.05
C ASN A 352 13.98 20.10 -6.12
N ILE A 353 13.53 18.98 -5.52
CA ILE A 353 14.41 18.08 -4.75
C ILE A 353 15.22 17.23 -5.72
N THR A 354 16.36 17.77 -6.17
CA THR A 354 17.28 17.16 -7.14
C THR A 354 18.67 16.90 -6.54
N SER A 355 18.81 17.01 -5.21
CA SER A 355 20.08 16.78 -4.52
C SER A 355 20.56 15.33 -4.72
N PRO A 356 21.82 15.10 -5.13
CA PRO A 356 22.35 13.75 -5.29
C PRO A 356 22.31 12.95 -3.99
N HIS A 357 21.97 11.66 -4.08
CA HIS A 357 22.01 10.74 -2.94
C HIS A 357 22.50 9.35 -3.40
N SER A 358 23.39 8.72 -2.64
CA SER A 358 24.05 7.45 -3.00
C SER A 358 23.09 6.26 -3.13
N TYR A 359 21.95 6.32 -2.44
CA TYR A 359 20.85 5.34 -2.54
C TYR A 359 19.66 5.81 -3.40
N ALA A 360 19.80 6.91 -4.16
CA ALA A 360 18.76 7.32 -5.09
C ALA A 360 18.51 6.22 -6.14
N SER A 361 17.23 5.94 -6.40
CA SER A 361 16.78 4.95 -7.39
C SER A 361 15.64 5.55 -8.21
N PRO A 362 15.91 6.08 -9.42
CA PRO A 362 14.88 6.64 -10.28
C PRO A 362 13.83 5.58 -10.67
N ALA A 363 12.58 6.02 -10.88
CA ALA A 363 11.43 5.11 -10.94
C ALA A 363 11.45 4.06 -12.06
N TRP A 364 12.21 4.28 -13.13
CA TRP A 364 12.41 3.29 -14.18
C TRP A 364 13.28 2.10 -13.73
N GLN A 365 14.14 2.27 -12.71
CA GLN A 365 14.98 1.21 -12.16
C GLN A 365 14.22 0.28 -11.22
N TRP A 366 13.06 0.69 -10.71
CA TRP A 366 12.34 -0.06 -9.67
C TRP A 366 12.02 -1.50 -10.07
N PRO A 367 11.52 -1.81 -11.29
CA PRO A 367 11.27 -3.19 -11.70
C PRO A 367 12.55 -4.06 -11.74
N LEU A 368 13.71 -3.44 -11.90
CA LEU A 368 15.00 -4.13 -11.95
C LEU A 368 15.55 -4.44 -10.55
N LEU A 369 15.01 -3.78 -9.51
CA LEU A 369 15.53 -3.83 -8.14
C LEU A 369 17.03 -3.50 -8.10
N TRP A 370 17.46 -2.49 -8.87
CA TRP A 370 18.89 -2.21 -9.04
C TRP A 370 19.53 -1.62 -7.79
N ARG A 371 18.82 -0.71 -7.11
CA ARG A 371 19.34 0.07 -5.97
C ARG A 371 18.32 0.13 -4.82
N PRO A 372 18.17 -0.95 -4.02
CA PRO A 372 17.37 -0.87 -2.80
C PRO A 372 18.00 0.14 -1.81
N THR A 373 17.19 0.68 -0.90
CA THR A 373 17.64 1.77 -0.02
C THR A 373 18.10 1.20 1.32
N SER A 374 19.33 1.51 1.72
CA SER A 374 19.84 1.25 3.07
C SER A 374 19.28 2.27 4.04
N MET A 375 18.74 1.79 5.15
CA MET A 375 18.14 2.62 6.20
C MET A 375 18.97 2.64 7.48
N TYR A 376 19.64 1.54 7.79
CA TYR A 376 20.51 1.39 8.95
C TYR A 376 21.66 0.47 8.60
N ALA A 377 22.86 0.78 9.10
CA ALA A 377 24.00 -0.11 9.05
C ALA A 377 24.88 0.12 10.28
N ASN A 378 25.23 -0.94 10.99
CA ASN A 378 26.15 -0.91 12.12
C ASN A 378 27.09 -2.11 12.06
N ALA A 379 28.39 -1.85 12.13
CA ALA A 379 29.42 -2.88 12.10
C ALA A 379 29.96 -3.13 13.51
N THR A 380 30.14 -4.39 13.88
CA THR A 380 30.67 -4.82 15.18
C THR A 380 31.90 -5.68 14.97
N ALA A 381 32.99 -5.43 15.68
CA ALA A 381 34.20 -6.23 15.56
C ALA A 381 34.01 -7.66 16.11
N GLY A 382 34.82 -8.61 15.64
CA GLY A 382 34.78 -9.98 16.13
C GLY A 382 35.07 -10.06 17.63
N GLY A 383 34.24 -10.80 18.37
CA GLY A 383 34.38 -10.96 19.82
C GLY A 383 33.72 -9.85 20.66
N GLU A 384 33.20 -8.79 20.03
CA GLU A 384 32.46 -7.73 20.72
C GLU A 384 30.94 -7.95 20.65
N SER A 385 30.21 -7.58 21.71
CA SER A 385 28.73 -7.58 21.74
C SER A 385 28.07 -8.87 21.24
N GLY A 386 28.72 -10.02 21.43
CA GLY A 386 28.21 -11.32 20.98
C GLY A 386 28.52 -11.68 19.52
N CYS A 387 29.29 -10.86 18.79
CA CYS A 387 29.64 -11.11 17.41
C CYS A 387 30.57 -12.32 17.25
N THR A 388 30.12 -13.33 16.50
CA THR A 388 30.88 -14.55 16.18
C THR A 388 31.48 -14.56 14.77
N GLY A 389 31.62 -13.39 14.13
CA GLY A 389 32.06 -13.24 12.73
C GLY A 389 33.57 -13.32 12.48
N GLY A 390 34.39 -13.57 13.51
CA GLY A 390 35.86 -13.58 13.40
C GLY A 390 36.41 -12.21 12.95
N ASP A 391 37.51 -12.22 12.20
CA ASP A 391 38.21 -11.00 11.77
C ASP A 391 37.35 -10.09 10.87
N SER A 392 36.38 -10.64 10.15
CA SER A 392 35.46 -9.88 9.30
C SER A 392 34.33 -9.18 10.07
N GLY A 393 34.18 -9.49 11.37
CA GLY A 393 33.16 -8.90 12.22
C GLY A 393 31.72 -9.27 11.82
N CYS A 394 30.78 -8.51 12.38
CA CYS A 394 29.35 -8.65 12.15
C CYS A 394 28.76 -7.33 11.64
N LEU A 395 27.61 -7.43 10.99
CA LEU A 395 26.84 -6.31 10.48
C LEU A 395 25.38 -6.45 10.93
N GLU A 396 24.81 -5.35 11.38
CA GLU A 396 23.36 -5.14 11.48
C GLU A 396 22.97 -4.21 10.34
N ILE A 397 21.95 -4.56 9.55
CA ILE A 397 21.47 -3.71 8.45
C ILE A 397 19.95 -3.72 8.40
N LEU A 398 19.34 -2.57 8.06
CA LEU A 398 17.97 -2.49 7.56
C LEU A 398 18.02 -2.04 6.11
N TYR A 399 17.47 -2.87 5.25
CA TYR A 399 17.52 -2.68 3.80
C TYR A 399 16.11 -2.85 3.24
N SER A 400 15.60 -1.82 2.58
CA SER A 400 14.24 -1.78 1.99
C SER A 400 14.13 -2.63 0.73
N MET A 401 14.26 -3.94 0.95
CA MET A 401 14.46 -4.92 -0.08
C MET A 401 13.38 -5.98 -0.02
N PRO A 402 12.61 -6.17 -1.10
CA PRO A 402 11.64 -7.24 -1.20
C PRO A 402 12.34 -8.60 -1.28
N ASN A 403 11.57 -9.68 -1.10
CA ASN A 403 12.02 -11.00 -1.49
C ASN A 403 12.30 -11.02 -3.00
N PRO A 404 13.54 -11.25 -3.48
CA PRO A 404 13.88 -11.10 -4.89
C PRO A 404 13.04 -11.98 -5.83
N LEU A 405 12.75 -13.22 -5.41
CA LEU A 405 11.93 -14.14 -6.18
C LEU A 405 10.51 -13.58 -6.34
N LEU A 406 9.91 -13.08 -5.25
CA LEU A 406 8.58 -12.48 -5.31
C LEU A 406 8.60 -11.22 -6.17
N TRP A 407 9.62 -10.37 -6.03
CA TRP A 407 9.73 -9.12 -6.78
C TRP A 407 9.77 -9.36 -8.28
N TYR A 408 10.72 -10.16 -8.77
CA TYR A 408 10.86 -10.43 -10.20
C TYR A 408 9.67 -11.21 -10.77
N ALA A 409 9.15 -12.18 -10.01
CA ALA A 409 7.94 -12.89 -10.42
C ALA A 409 6.73 -11.96 -10.51
N ALA A 410 6.60 -10.99 -9.60
CA ALA A 410 5.49 -10.03 -9.61
C ALA A 410 5.62 -8.98 -10.74
N VAL A 411 6.84 -8.57 -11.09
CA VAL A 411 7.10 -7.76 -12.29
C VAL A 411 6.64 -8.51 -13.55
N ALA A 412 7.11 -9.75 -13.74
CA ALA A 412 6.71 -10.58 -14.86
C ALA A 412 5.19 -10.85 -14.87
N ALA A 413 4.60 -11.11 -13.70
CA ALA A 413 3.16 -11.31 -13.56
C ALA A 413 2.34 -10.05 -13.87
N THR A 414 2.86 -8.85 -13.60
CA THR A 414 2.21 -7.59 -13.94
C THR A 414 2.14 -7.39 -15.46
N VAL A 415 3.24 -7.68 -16.17
CA VAL A 415 3.26 -7.69 -17.65
C VAL A 415 2.30 -8.73 -18.21
N TYR A 416 2.31 -9.94 -17.64
CA TYR A 416 1.36 -10.99 -17.99
C TYR A 416 -0.09 -10.58 -17.76
N LEU A 417 -0.39 -9.91 -16.64
CA LEU A 417 -1.74 -9.43 -16.31
C LEU A 417 -2.20 -8.36 -17.30
N LEU A 418 -1.29 -7.49 -17.76
CA LEU A 418 -1.57 -6.53 -18.83
C LEU A 418 -1.93 -7.25 -20.14
N TYR A 419 -1.14 -8.25 -20.54
CA TYR A 419 -1.46 -9.08 -21.70
C TYR A 419 -2.85 -9.74 -21.57
N ARG A 420 -3.14 -10.36 -20.42
CA ARG A 420 -4.45 -10.98 -20.15
C ARG A 420 -5.58 -9.95 -20.13
N PHE A 421 -5.35 -8.75 -19.64
CA PHE A 421 -6.33 -7.67 -19.67
C PHE A 421 -6.66 -7.23 -21.10
N VAL A 422 -5.66 -7.11 -21.98
CA VAL A 422 -5.89 -6.73 -23.39
C VAL A 422 -6.78 -7.76 -24.09
N LEU A 423 -6.58 -9.06 -23.81
CA LEU A 423 -7.36 -10.14 -24.41
C LEU A 423 -8.77 -10.29 -23.81
N GLU A 424 -8.89 -10.29 -22.48
CA GLU A 424 -10.14 -10.65 -21.80
C GLU A 424 -10.98 -9.45 -21.39
N ARG A 425 -10.34 -8.27 -21.25
CA ARG A 425 -10.95 -7.04 -20.74
C ARG A 425 -11.65 -7.24 -19.39
N ASN A 426 -11.06 -8.09 -18.54
CA ASN A 426 -11.57 -8.45 -17.22
C ASN A 426 -11.37 -7.29 -16.22
N TRP A 427 -12.45 -6.84 -15.58
CA TRP A 427 -12.42 -5.72 -14.63
C TRP A 427 -11.46 -5.96 -13.45
N ARG A 428 -11.26 -7.24 -13.08
CA ARG A 428 -10.37 -7.63 -11.97
C ARG A 428 -8.91 -7.35 -12.31
N HIS A 429 -8.51 -7.54 -13.57
CA HIS A 429 -7.18 -7.19 -14.04
C HIS A 429 -7.06 -5.66 -14.15
N ALA A 430 -8.08 -5.00 -14.69
CA ALA A 430 -8.10 -3.53 -14.80
C ALA A 430 -7.88 -2.83 -13.46
N VAL A 431 -8.60 -3.19 -12.40
CA VAL A 431 -8.45 -2.50 -11.10
C VAL A 431 -7.04 -2.67 -10.51
N VAL A 432 -6.42 -3.84 -10.69
CA VAL A 432 -5.04 -4.10 -10.25
C VAL A 432 -4.05 -3.28 -11.07
N LEU A 433 -4.20 -3.26 -12.40
CA LEU A 433 -3.32 -2.50 -13.30
C LEU A 433 -3.48 -0.99 -13.11
N VAL A 434 -4.68 -0.50 -12.82
CA VAL A 434 -4.91 0.91 -12.43
C VAL A 434 -4.21 1.22 -11.12
N GLY A 435 -4.24 0.31 -10.14
CA GLY A 435 -3.46 0.45 -8.90
C GLY A 435 -1.96 0.59 -9.16
N VAL A 436 -1.39 -0.30 -9.98
CA VAL A 436 0.02 -0.21 -10.39
C VAL A 436 0.29 1.11 -11.12
N ALA A 437 -0.54 1.47 -12.10
CA ALA A 437 -0.34 2.65 -12.92
C ALA A 437 -0.41 3.94 -12.09
N ALA A 438 -1.42 4.06 -11.21
CA ALA A 438 -1.63 5.24 -10.37
C ALA A 438 -0.50 5.48 -9.36
N THR A 439 0.15 4.40 -8.92
CA THR A 439 1.20 4.45 -7.89
C THR A 439 2.62 4.48 -8.47
N TRP A 440 2.80 4.11 -9.75
CA TRP A 440 4.09 4.07 -10.41
C TRP A 440 4.28 5.13 -11.50
N LEU A 441 3.35 5.24 -12.46
CA LEU A 441 3.57 6.08 -13.66
C LEU A 441 3.80 7.56 -13.36
N PRO A 442 3.17 8.20 -12.36
CA PRO A 442 3.47 9.59 -12.03
C PRO A 442 4.95 9.83 -11.73
N TRP A 443 5.65 8.86 -11.15
CA TRP A 443 7.08 8.98 -10.84
C TRP A 443 7.97 8.99 -12.07
N LEU A 444 7.53 8.38 -13.18
CA LEU A 444 8.26 8.43 -14.46
C LEU A 444 8.23 9.84 -15.08
N ALA A 445 7.28 10.69 -14.68
CA ALA A 445 7.20 12.09 -15.14
C ALA A 445 8.19 13.02 -14.40
N TYR A 446 8.89 12.53 -13.37
CA TYR A 446 9.86 13.31 -12.57
C TYR A 446 11.22 12.60 -12.51
N PRO A 447 11.91 12.38 -13.64
CA PRO A 447 13.15 11.58 -13.68
C PRO A 447 14.32 12.22 -12.92
N GLU A 448 14.37 13.55 -12.83
CA GLU A 448 15.43 14.31 -12.15
C GLU A 448 15.24 14.38 -10.63
N ARG A 449 14.07 13.99 -10.12
CA ARG A 449 13.77 14.07 -8.70
C ARG A 449 14.49 12.95 -7.95
N THR A 450 15.10 13.28 -6.82
CA THR A 450 15.70 12.29 -5.92
C THR A 450 14.61 11.45 -5.27
N VAL A 451 14.49 10.20 -5.72
CA VAL A 451 13.50 9.21 -5.28
C VAL A 451 14.17 7.88 -4.96
N PHE A 452 13.48 7.01 -4.24
CA PHE A 452 14.06 5.83 -3.60
C PHE A 452 13.24 4.57 -3.88
N GLN A 453 13.89 3.40 -3.83
CA GLN A 453 13.24 2.11 -4.09
C GLN A 453 12.10 1.84 -3.09
N PHE A 454 12.22 2.28 -1.83
CA PHE A 454 11.21 1.99 -0.81
C PHE A 454 9.83 2.59 -1.11
N TYR A 455 9.73 3.58 -2.00
CA TYR A 455 8.45 4.14 -2.48
C TYR A 455 7.57 3.06 -3.14
N THR A 456 8.17 1.96 -3.58
CA THR A 456 7.47 0.84 -4.20
C THR A 456 6.53 0.09 -3.26
N ILE A 457 6.61 0.27 -1.94
CA ILE A 457 5.66 -0.34 -1.00
C ILE A 457 4.20 -0.01 -1.33
N VAL A 458 3.94 1.13 -1.96
CA VAL A 458 2.59 1.56 -2.38
C VAL A 458 2.09 0.79 -3.62
N ILE A 459 3.01 0.39 -4.51
CA ILE A 459 2.72 -0.41 -5.72
C ILE A 459 2.58 -1.89 -5.35
N TRP A 460 3.33 -2.32 -4.33
CA TRP A 460 3.59 -3.70 -4.01
C TRP A 460 2.35 -4.58 -3.79
N PRO A 461 1.30 -4.16 -3.05
CA PRO A 461 0.09 -4.96 -2.90
C PRO A 461 -0.56 -5.33 -4.23
N PHE A 462 -0.57 -4.41 -5.21
CA PHE A 462 -1.16 -4.66 -6.53
C PHE A 462 -0.33 -5.65 -7.35
N MET A 463 1.00 -5.53 -7.29
CA MET A 463 1.91 -6.48 -7.95
C MET A 463 1.80 -7.90 -7.36
N LEU A 464 1.61 -8.03 -6.04
CA LEU A 464 1.35 -9.32 -5.41
C LEU A 464 0.01 -9.94 -5.81
N VAL A 465 -1.04 -9.12 -6.03
CA VAL A 465 -2.30 -9.60 -6.60
C VAL A 465 -2.09 -10.06 -8.06
N ALA A 466 -1.29 -9.34 -8.85
CA ALA A 466 -0.94 -9.76 -10.21
C ALA A 466 -0.20 -11.10 -10.21
N LEU A 467 0.78 -11.28 -9.32
CA LEU A 467 1.47 -12.56 -9.10
C LEU A 467 0.48 -13.66 -8.70
N THR A 468 -0.47 -13.37 -7.83
CA THR A 468 -1.49 -14.34 -7.41
C THR A 468 -2.39 -14.78 -8.57
N PHE A 469 -2.71 -13.88 -9.52
CA PHE A 469 -3.41 -14.25 -10.76
C PHE A 469 -2.57 -15.18 -11.64
N ALA A 470 -1.28 -14.87 -11.83
CA ALA A 470 -0.37 -15.72 -12.60
C ALA A 470 -0.21 -17.11 -11.96
N LEU A 471 0.01 -17.19 -10.64
CA LEU A 471 0.12 -18.45 -9.90
C LEU A 471 -1.18 -19.28 -9.97
N ARG A 472 -2.34 -18.61 -9.91
CA ARG A 472 -3.64 -19.27 -10.11
C ARG A 472 -3.75 -19.91 -11.49
N GLU A 473 -3.27 -19.25 -12.53
CA GLU A 473 -3.28 -19.82 -13.88
C GLU A 473 -2.31 -21.00 -14.00
N ILE A 474 -1.10 -20.88 -13.44
CA ILE A 474 -0.10 -21.95 -13.42
C ILE A 474 -0.66 -23.21 -12.74
N ALA A 475 -1.33 -23.04 -11.59
CA ALA A 475 -2.01 -24.12 -10.86
C ALA A 475 -3.07 -24.84 -11.70
N GLY A 476 -3.62 -24.17 -12.71
CA GLY A 476 -4.52 -24.74 -13.70
C GLY A 476 -6.01 -24.54 -13.38
N PRO A 477 -6.85 -24.31 -14.40
CA PRO A 477 -8.29 -24.16 -14.24
C PRO A 477 -8.96 -25.49 -13.88
N ALA A 478 -10.19 -25.43 -13.35
CA ALA A 478 -10.91 -26.62 -12.90
C ALA A 478 -11.20 -27.64 -14.02
N HIS A 479 -11.29 -27.19 -15.28
CA HIS A 479 -11.55 -28.02 -16.45
C HIS A 479 -10.29 -28.64 -17.06
N ALA A 480 -9.09 -28.27 -16.60
CA ALA A 480 -7.86 -28.92 -17.06
C ALA A 480 -7.77 -30.35 -16.51
N SER A 481 -7.06 -31.23 -17.23
CA SER A 481 -6.82 -32.61 -16.78
C SER A 481 -6.18 -32.65 -15.40
N VAL A 482 -6.43 -33.73 -14.65
CA VAL A 482 -5.94 -33.89 -13.28
C VAL A 482 -4.41 -33.87 -13.24
N ASP A 483 -3.75 -34.46 -14.22
CA ASP A 483 -2.28 -34.43 -14.35
C ASP A 483 -1.75 -33.01 -14.56
N ARG A 484 -2.35 -32.24 -15.47
CA ARG A 484 -1.92 -30.84 -15.73
C ARG A 484 -2.11 -29.96 -14.51
N ARG A 485 -3.23 -30.12 -13.79
CA ARG A 485 -3.50 -29.37 -12.56
C ARG A 485 -2.54 -29.78 -11.45
N THR A 486 -2.32 -31.07 -11.25
CA THR A 486 -1.41 -31.57 -10.22
C THR A 486 0.03 -31.09 -10.47
N ALA A 487 0.48 -31.12 -11.73
CA ALA A 487 1.79 -30.56 -12.10
C ALA A 487 1.85 -29.04 -11.82
N GLY A 488 0.83 -28.28 -12.23
CA GLY A 488 0.75 -26.85 -11.97
C GLY A 488 0.75 -26.49 -10.48
N GLN A 489 -0.03 -27.23 -9.68
CA GLN A 489 -0.08 -27.07 -8.23
C GLN A 489 1.27 -27.37 -7.58
N ARG A 490 1.97 -28.43 -8.03
CA ARG A 490 3.33 -28.73 -7.55
C ARG A 490 4.30 -27.59 -7.85
N VAL A 491 4.26 -27.02 -9.05
CA VAL A 491 5.09 -25.85 -9.40
C VAL A 491 4.80 -24.68 -8.45
N VAL A 492 3.53 -24.37 -8.18
CA VAL A 492 3.15 -23.32 -7.23
C VAL A 492 3.64 -23.63 -5.82
N PHE A 493 3.50 -24.87 -5.34
CA PHE A 493 3.99 -25.24 -4.00
C PHE A 493 5.51 -25.16 -3.89
N VAL A 494 6.25 -25.55 -4.93
CA VAL A 494 7.72 -25.40 -4.97
C VAL A 494 8.08 -23.92 -4.95
N PHE A 495 7.43 -23.09 -5.78
CA PHE A 495 7.64 -21.64 -5.78
C PHE A 495 7.42 -21.03 -4.39
N LEU A 496 6.34 -21.41 -3.70
CA LEU A 496 6.05 -20.92 -2.36
C LEU A 496 7.06 -21.42 -1.32
N GLY A 497 7.50 -22.67 -1.43
CA GLY A 497 8.56 -23.22 -0.58
C GLY A 497 9.87 -22.45 -0.72
N VAL A 498 10.28 -22.14 -1.95
CA VAL A 498 11.47 -21.32 -2.22
C VAL A 498 11.28 -19.89 -1.74
N ALA A 499 10.11 -19.28 -1.97
CA ALA A 499 9.82 -17.94 -1.46
C ALA A 499 9.94 -17.87 0.07
N ILE A 500 9.40 -18.86 0.80
CA ILE A 500 9.53 -18.95 2.26
C ILE A 500 11.01 -19.11 2.67
N ALA A 501 11.77 -19.98 1.99
CA ALA A 501 13.18 -20.19 2.29
C ALA A 501 14.00 -18.90 2.10
N LEU A 502 13.75 -18.15 1.03
CA LEU A 502 14.36 -16.84 0.80
C LEU A 502 13.90 -15.85 1.87
N SER A 503 12.63 -15.82 2.25
CA SER A 503 12.18 -14.95 3.33
C SER A 503 12.86 -15.25 4.66
N ILE A 504 13.09 -16.53 5.00
CA ILE A 504 13.86 -16.92 6.19
C ILE A 504 15.32 -16.48 6.08
N PHE A 505 15.93 -16.66 4.90
CA PHE A 505 17.32 -16.27 4.66
C PHE A 505 17.52 -14.76 4.82
N TRP A 506 16.66 -13.92 4.23
CA TRP A 506 16.75 -12.46 4.32
C TRP A 506 16.20 -11.85 5.62
N TYR A 507 15.37 -12.56 6.40
CA TYR A 507 14.72 -11.98 7.59
C TYR A 507 15.68 -11.29 8.56
N PRO A 508 16.90 -11.80 8.84
CA PRO A 508 17.88 -11.08 9.67
C PRO A 508 18.17 -9.66 9.17
N LEU A 509 18.28 -9.45 7.85
CA LEU A 509 18.55 -8.15 7.23
C LEU A 509 17.30 -7.24 7.13
N TRP A 510 16.10 -7.80 7.25
CA TRP A 510 14.84 -7.03 7.33
C TRP A 510 14.46 -6.65 8.76
N SER A 511 15.15 -7.22 9.74
CA SER A 511 14.87 -7.04 11.17
C SER A 511 16.06 -6.48 11.96
N ALA A 512 17.12 -6.04 11.27
CA ALA A 512 18.35 -5.53 11.85
C ALA A 512 19.07 -6.51 12.79
N MET A 513 18.91 -7.83 12.60
CA MET A 513 19.64 -8.80 13.42
C MET A 513 21.14 -8.73 13.11
N GLN A 514 21.96 -8.79 14.16
CA GLN A 514 23.40 -8.92 14.01
C GLN A 514 23.76 -10.25 13.36
N VAL A 515 24.43 -10.18 12.21
CA VAL A 515 24.87 -11.36 11.45
C VAL A 515 26.35 -11.25 11.11
N PRO A 516 27.08 -12.37 10.95
CA PRO A 516 28.45 -12.33 10.43
C PRO A 516 28.52 -11.59 9.09
N TYR A 517 29.58 -10.82 8.85
CA TYR A 517 29.73 -10.05 7.61
C TYR A 517 29.64 -10.91 6.35
N GLU A 518 30.20 -12.12 6.40
CA GLU A 518 30.13 -13.09 5.29
C GLU A 518 28.68 -13.53 5.00
N PHE A 519 27.82 -13.63 6.01
CA PHE A 519 26.40 -13.91 5.83
C PHE A 519 25.72 -12.75 5.10
N TYR A 520 25.97 -11.50 5.52
CA TYR A 520 25.49 -10.33 4.79
C TYR A 520 25.95 -10.35 3.32
N ARG A 521 27.23 -10.62 3.05
CA ARG A 521 27.78 -10.67 1.68
C ARG A 521 27.06 -11.69 0.78
N LEU A 522 26.59 -12.81 1.32
CA LEU A 522 25.81 -13.80 0.56
C LEU A 522 24.44 -13.27 0.09
N HIS A 523 23.93 -12.20 0.70
CA HIS A 523 22.66 -11.58 0.31
C HIS A 523 22.82 -10.58 -0.84
N SER A 524 24.04 -10.11 -1.11
CA SER A 524 24.35 -9.14 -2.16
C SER A 524 24.49 -9.82 -3.53
N TRP A 525 23.37 -10.23 -4.13
CA TRP A 525 23.38 -10.93 -5.42
C TRP A 525 23.72 -10.05 -6.63
N MET A 526 23.59 -8.73 -6.49
CA MET A 526 23.98 -7.75 -7.51
C MET A 526 24.85 -6.67 -6.90
N GLN A 527 25.77 -6.12 -7.71
CA GLN A 527 26.68 -5.06 -7.29
C GLN A 527 25.94 -3.82 -6.76
N GLY A 528 24.79 -3.48 -7.34
CA GLY A 528 23.99 -2.33 -6.91
C GLY A 528 23.33 -2.49 -5.54
N TRP A 529 23.37 -3.69 -4.93
CA TRP A 529 22.82 -3.96 -3.60
C TRP A 529 23.79 -3.68 -2.44
N ILE A 530 24.99 -3.18 -2.75
CA ILE A 530 26.02 -2.80 -1.77
C ILE A 530 26.15 -1.28 -1.73
#